data_AF-A0A0F6VZM5-F1
#
_entry.id   AF-A0A0F6VZM5-F1
#
_cell.length_a   1.000
_cell.length_b   1.000
_cell.length_c   1.000
_cell.angle_alpha   90.00
_cell.angle_beta   90.00
_cell.angle_gamma   90.00
#
_symmetry.space_group_name_H-M   'P 1'
#
loop_
_entity.id
_entity.type
_entity.pdbx_description
1 polymer ?
#
loop_
_entity_poly.entity_id
_entity_poly.type
_entity_poly.pdbx_seq_one_letter_code
_entity_poly.pdbx_strand_id
1 'polypeptide(L)'
;MSDRDDDDRVETPPEGATCAEHSDRPALAVCPRCGSYACLACWHHPIRRCHACLMRDPAAAAPPIPWEDSSRSLPARFVATLGSALRPVSSAPAFARDGVGAAWIFFALSFVPLALVTEIVEMTSTLLFGAMRVEVLGDADAGAIAIDVARAMGLGLGLSTLQLAAFALPYVSLARSYAPSSSPHGGLPARDAPLRAVLYRAFLLPLGAAAVSVLYWISPEHPHVDTFLTIRGLLVVVPLALLFVSLRSTARMASGVGPVASFVVVLVAFASMEVASFYVDSTIASLRPTPPPSAEVADDAAAGSR
;
A
#
# COMPACT_ATOMS: atom_id res chain seq x y z
N MET A 1 2.09 -23.37 28.90
CA MET A 1 1.75 -22.31 27.93
C MET A 1 0.88 -22.93 26.84
N SER A 2 -0.26 -23.52 27.21
CA SER A 2 -1.07 -24.42 26.36
C SER A 2 -2.58 -24.41 26.62
N ASP A 3 -3.13 -23.43 27.35
CA ASP A 3 -4.58 -23.33 27.65
C ASP A 3 -5.30 -22.20 26.87
N ARG A 4 -4.73 -21.72 25.75
CA ARG A 4 -5.33 -20.64 24.94
C ARG A 4 -6.09 -21.11 23.69
N ASP A 5 -6.13 -22.41 23.41
CA ASP A 5 -6.70 -22.91 22.14
C ASP A 5 -8.20 -23.22 22.19
N ASP A 6 -8.82 -23.36 23.37
CA ASP A 6 -10.26 -23.68 23.47
C ASP A 6 -11.18 -22.44 23.42
N ASP A 7 -10.67 -21.25 23.72
CA ASP A 7 -11.44 -19.98 23.66
C ASP A 7 -11.60 -19.46 22.21
N ASP A 8 -11.14 -20.25 21.24
CA ASP A 8 -10.95 -19.85 19.85
C ASP A 8 -12.00 -20.42 18.88
N ARG A 9 -12.89 -21.30 19.36
CA ARG A 9 -13.95 -21.90 18.53
C ARG A 9 -15.11 -20.93 18.38
N VAL A 10 -15.40 -20.57 17.13
CA VAL A 10 -16.62 -19.84 16.79
C VAL A 10 -17.80 -20.76 17.05
N GLU A 11 -18.67 -20.38 17.98
CA GLU A 11 -19.86 -21.14 18.32
C GLU A 11 -20.77 -21.30 17.09
N THR A 12 -21.11 -22.55 16.78
CA THR A 12 -22.01 -22.89 15.69
C THR A 12 -23.45 -22.57 16.11
N PRO A 13 -24.21 -21.83 15.30
CA PRO A 13 -25.59 -21.53 15.62
C PRO A 13 -26.45 -22.82 15.64
N PRO A 14 -27.55 -22.86 16.40
CA PRO A 14 -28.45 -24.01 16.39
C PRO A 14 -29.06 -24.23 15.00
N GLU A 15 -29.43 -25.47 14.70
CA GLU A 15 -30.04 -25.80 13.40
C GLU A 15 -31.29 -24.95 13.14
N GLY A 16 -31.40 -24.42 11.92
CA GLY A 16 -32.50 -23.55 11.51
C GLY A 16 -32.40 -22.09 11.98
N ALA A 17 -31.36 -21.70 12.73
CA ALA A 17 -31.15 -20.31 13.09
C ALA A 17 -30.93 -19.42 11.84
N THR A 18 -31.54 -18.24 11.84
CA THR A 18 -31.44 -17.26 10.76
C THR A 18 -30.65 -16.03 11.20
N CYS A 19 -30.11 -15.29 10.24
CA CYS A 19 -29.33 -14.10 10.54
C CYS A 19 -30.21 -12.99 11.12
N ALA A 20 -29.71 -12.32 12.17
CA ALA A 20 -30.41 -11.22 12.84
C ALA A 20 -30.70 -10.02 11.92
N GLU A 21 -29.91 -9.82 10.86
CA GLU A 21 -30.14 -8.76 9.85
C GLU A 21 -30.87 -9.27 8.61
N HIS A 22 -30.83 -10.57 8.33
CA HIS A 22 -31.35 -11.18 7.11
C HIS A 22 -32.12 -12.46 7.46
N SER A 23 -33.42 -12.32 7.74
CA SER A 23 -34.27 -13.43 8.20
C SER A 23 -34.41 -14.57 7.18
N ASP A 24 -34.12 -14.29 5.91
CA ASP A 24 -34.13 -15.24 4.79
C ASP A 24 -32.83 -16.07 4.67
N ARG A 25 -31.78 -15.72 5.43
CA ARG A 25 -30.46 -16.36 5.31
C ARG A 25 -30.12 -17.20 6.53
N PRO A 26 -29.60 -18.43 6.35
CA PRO A 26 -29.15 -19.23 7.47
C PRO A 26 -27.97 -18.55 8.18
N ALA A 27 -27.96 -18.68 9.50
CA ALA A 27 -26.85 -18.23 10.32
C ALA A 27 -25.65 -19.16 10.13
N LEU A 28 -24.45 -18.58 10.05
CA LEU A 28 -23.18 -19.31 9.96
C LEU A 28 -22.44 -19.31 11.31
N ALA A 29 -22.59 -18.24 12.10
CA ALA A 29 -21.86 -18.04 13.34
C ALA A 29 -22.70 -17.27 14.37
N VAL A 30 -22.44 -17.52 15.65
CA VAL A 30 -22.90 -16.68 16.77
C VAL A 30 -21.83 -15.63 17.06
N CYS A 31 -22.22 -14.35 17.13
CA CYS A 31 -21.27 -13.28 17.43
C CYS A 31 -20.86 -13.32 18.92
N PRO A 32 -19.58 -13.53 19.26
CA PRO A 32 -19.16 -13.65 20.66
C PRO A 32 -19.27 -12.34 21.46
N ARG A 33 -19.46 -11.19 20.79
CA ARG A 33 -19.66 -9.90 21.48
C ARG A 33 -21.11 -9.66 21.90
N CYS A 34 -22.09 -10.07 21.08
CA CYS A 34 -23.49 -9.70 21.28
C CYS A 34 -24.48 -10.87 21.24
N GLY A 35 -24.00 -12.10 21.03
CA GLY A 35 -24.83 -13.30 20.90
C GLY A 35 -25.67 -13.37 19.62
N SER A 36 -25.63 -12.37 18.74
CA SER A 36 -26.47 -12.34 17.53
C SER A 36 -25.99 -13.33 16.48
N TYR A 37 -26.94 -13.95 15.77
CA TYR A 37 -26.69 -14.83 14.65
C TYR A 37 -26.32 -14.06 13.37
N ALA A 38 -25.20 -14.43 12.74
CA ALA A 38 -24.70 -13.77 11.53
C ALA A 38 -24.62 -14.76 10.36
N CYS A 39 -25.18 -14.41 9.20
CA CYS A 39 -24.93 -15.12 7.94
C CYS A 39 -23.52 -14.82 7.41
N LEU A 40 -23.12 -15.53 6.33
CA LEU A 40 -21.83 -15.34 5.65
C LEU A 40 -21.55 -13.87 5.26
N ALA A 41 -22.56 -13.09 4.88
CA ALA A 41 -22.40 -11.70 4.49
C ALA A 41 -22.17 -10.74 5.69
N CYS A 42 -22.75 -11.07 6.84
CA CYS A 42 -22.67 -10.27 8.07
C CYS A 42 -21.51 -10.69 8.97
N TRP A 43 -20.93 -11.88 8.77
CA TRP A 43 -19.83 -12.40 9.57
C TRP A 43 -18.46 -11.96 9.01
N HIS A 44 -17.65 -11.31 9.86
CA HIS A 44 -16.27 -10.92 9.51
C HIS A 44 -15.27 -11.89 10.13
N HIS A 45 -15.02 -13.01 9.47
CA HIS A 45 -14.18 -14.10 9.99
C HIS A 45 -12.80 -13.64 10.52
N PRO A 46 -12.03 -12.77 9.82
CA PRO A 46 -10.72 -12.33 10.32
C PRO A 46 -10.76 -11.51 11.61
N ILE A 47 -11.93 -10.95 11.97
CA ILE A 47 -12.14 -10.10 13.15
C ILE A 47 -13.00 -10.81 14.20
N ARG A 48 -13.67 -11.92 13.83
CA ARG A 48 -14.61 -12.68 14.66
C ARG A 48 -15.69 -11.80 15.30
N ARG A 49 -16.32 -10.95 14.47
CA ARG A 49 -17.42 -10.05 14.84
C ARG A 49 -18.51 -10.04 13.77
N CYS A 50 -19.76 -9.88 14.17
CA CYS A 50 -20.84 -9.54 13.24
C CYS A 50 -20.71 -8.09 12.75
N HIS A 51 -21.31 -7.81 11.60
CA HIS A 51 -21.27 -6.50 10.96
C HIS A 51 -21.84 -5.39 11.85
N ALA A 52 -23.01 -5.59 12.48
CA ALA A 52 -23.57 -4.63 13.43
C ALA A 52 -22.60 -4.25 14.57
N CYS A 53 -21.97 -5.23 15.22
CA CYS A 53 -20.99 -4.97 16.27
C CYS A 53 -19.75 -4.23 15.77
N LEU A 54 -19.29 -4.58 14.57
CA LEU A 54 -18.15 -3.92 13.92
C LEU A 54 -18.49 -2.46 13.58
N MET A 55 -19.69 -2.20 13.08
CA MET A 55 -20.15 -0.85 12.71
C MET A 55 -20.46 0.03 13.92
N ARG A 56 -20.83 -0.57 15.07
CA ARG A 56 -21.05 0.16 16.32
C ARG A 56 -19.77 0.78 16.85
N ASP A 57 -18.69 0.01 16.82
CA ASP A 57 -17.42 0.36 17.46
C ASP A 57 -16.27 -0.37 16.76
N PRO A 58 -15.85 0.12 15.59
CA PRO A 58 -14.82 -0.52 14.77
C PRO A 58 -13.44 -0.46 15.44
N ALA A 59 -13.15 0.61 16.18
CA ALA A 59 -11.87 0.77 16.87
C ALA A 59 -11.65 -0.31 17.93
N ALA A 60 -12.68 -0.69 18.70
CA ALA A 60 -12.56 -1.78 19.67
C ALA A 60 -12.58 -3.19 19.03
N ALA A 61 -12.96 -3.31 17.76
CA ALA A 61 -13.01 -4.60 17.07
C ALA A 61 -11.61 -5.13 16.70
N ALA A 62 -10.58 -4.29 16.72
CA ALA A 62 -9.20 -4.69 16.44
C ALA A 62 -8.24 -4.06 17.46
N PRO A 63 -7.09 -4.69 17.78
CA PRO A 63 -6.04 -4.06 18.58
C PRO A 63 -5.53 -2.77 17.92
N PRO A 64 -4.87 -1.86 18.66
CA PRO A 64 -4.22 -0.69 18.08
C PRO A 64 -3.21 -1.11 16.99
N ILE A 65 -2.99 -0.21 16.02
CA ILE A 65 -1.89 -0.40 15.07
C ILE A 65 -0.61 -0.53 15.89
N PRO A 66 0.29 -1.50 15.61
CA PRO A 66 1.47 -1.71 16.44
C PRO A 66 2.32 -0.45 16.62
N TRP A 67 2.34 0.45 15.63
CA TRP A 67 2.99 1.74 15.72
C TRP A 67 2.48 2.61 16.86
N GLU A 68 1.25 2.44 17.31
CA GLU A 68 0.63 3.23 18.39
C GLU A 68 0.72 2.53 19.76
N ASP A 69 1.19 1.29 19.80
CA ASP A 69 1.28 0.48 21.02
C ASP A 69 2.52 0.85 21.84
N SER A 70 2.32 1.62 22.91
CA SER A 70 3.39 2.06 23.82
C SER A 70 4.03 0.95 24.63
N SER A 71 3.43 -0.25 24.68
CA SER A 71 4.00 -1.41 25.38
C SER A 71 5.18 -2.05 24.63
N ARG A 72 5.36 -1.70 23.35
CA ARG A 72 6.41 -2.24 22.47
C ARG A 72 7.55 -1.24 22.29
N SER A 73 8.77 -1.73 22.09
CA SER A 73 9.91 -0.90 21.68
C SER A 73 9.71 -0.31 20.27
N LEU A 74 10.33 0.84 19.98
CA LEU A 74 10.18 1.52 18.67
C LEU A 74 10.50 0.63 17.46
N PRO A 75 11.60 -0.16 17.43
CA PRO A 75 11.86 -1.07 16.31
C PRO A 75 10.79 -2.15 16.16
N ALA A 76 10.32 -2.72 17.27
CA ALA A 76 9.26 -3.73 17.26
C ALA A 76 7.93 -3.14 16.77
N ARG A 77 7.62 -1.89 17.16
CA ARG A 77 6.46 -1.13 16.65
C ARG A 77 6.54 -0.94 15.14
N PHE A 78 7.69 -0.53 14.63
CA PHE A 78 7.92 -0.30 13.20
C PHE A 78 7.73 -1.59 12.39
N VAL A 79 8.47 -2.66 12.73
CA VAL A 79 8.42 -3.94 12.01
C VAL A 79 7.03 -4.58 12.12
N ALA A 80 6.40 -4.56 13.28
CA ALA A 80 5.05 -5.10 13.44
C ALA A 80 4.00 -4.31 12.63
N THR A 81 4.21 -3.01 12.42
CA THR A 81 3.33 -2.20 11.58
C THR A 81 3.50 -2.54 10.11
N LEU A 82 4.74 -2.72 9.64
CA LEU A 82 4.99 -3.27 8.30
C LEU A 82 4.35 -4.65 8.15
N GLY A 83 4.52 -5.55 9.12
CA GLY A 83 3.90 -6.88 9.14
C GLY A 83 2.36 -6.84 9.14
N SER A 84 1.75 -5.82 9.76
CA SER A 84 0.30 -5.61 9.69
C SER A 84 -0.21 -5.37 8.26
N ALA A 85 0.68 -4.91 7.36
CA ALA A 85 0.35 -4.70 5.96
C ALA A 85 -0.06 -5.99 5.24
N LEU A 86 0.52 -7.12 5.66
CA LEU A 86 0.22 -8.46 5.14
C LEU A 86 -1.11 -9.02 5.64
N ARG A 87 -1.78 -8.34 6.57
CA ARG A 87 -3.09 -8.70 7.10
C ARG A 87 -4.09 -7.55 6.93
N PRO A 88 -4.37 -7.13 5.68
CA PRO A 88 -5.14 -5.92 5.41
C PRO A 88 -6.56 -5.96 6.00
N VAL A 89 -7.20 -7.13 5.97
CA VAL A 89 -8.58 -7.28 6.46
C VAL A 89 -8.65 -7.20 7.99
N SER A 90 -7.75 -7.88 8.72
CA SER A 90 -7.81 -7.90 10.19
C SER A 90 -7.34 -6.59 10.82
N SER A 91 -6.48 -5.83 10.14
CA SER A 91 -5.97 -4.55 10.63
C SER A 91 -6.86 -3.35 10.29
N ALA A 92 -7.75 -3.49 9.30
CA ALA A 92 -8.60 -2.40 8.83
C ALA A 92 -9.43 -1.68 9.93
N PRO A 93 -10.11 -2.38 10.87
CA PRO A 93 -10.92 -1.68 11.89
C PRO A 93 -10.08 -0.78 12.81
N ALA A 94 -8.79 -1.09 12.99
CA ALA A 94 -7.91 -0.33 13.86
C ALA A 94 -7.67 1.11 13.38
N PHE A 95 -7.89 1.38 12.09
CA PHE A 95 -7.79 2.74 11.53
C PHE A 95 -8.94 3.65 11.97
N ALA A 96 -10.02 3.12 12.53
CA ALA A 96 -11.13 3.93 13.03
C ALA A 96 -10.83 4.70 14.33
N ARG A 97 -9.66 4.48 14.93
CA ARG A 97 -9.18 5.25 16.09
C ARG A 97 -8.89 6.71 15.71
N ASP A 98 -9.00 7.60 16.71
CA ASP A 98 -8.79 9.03 16.52
C ASP A 98 -7.32 9.44 16.35
N GLY A 99 -7.12 10.61 15.75
CA GLY A 99 -5.82 11.27 15.58
C GLY A 99 -5.03 10.79 14.36
N VAL A 100 -4.17 11.63 13.81
CA VAL A 100 -3.33 11.29 12.64
C VAL A 100 -1.84 11.49 12.87
N GLY A 101 -1.46 12.04 14.04
CA GLY A 101 -0.06 12.39 14.34
C GLY A 101 0.87 11.18 14.28
N ALA A 102 0.51 10.06 14.91
CA ALA A 102 1.31 8.84 14.87
C ALA A 102 1.45 8.30 13.45
N ALA A 103 0.40 8.40 12.63
CA ALA A 103 0.40 7.95 11.24
C ALA A 103 1.36 8.79 10.38
N TRP A 104 1.43 10.11 10.58
CA TRP A 104 2.40 10.98 9.91
C TRP A 104 3.85 10.64 10.24
N ILE A 105 4.15 10.31 11.50
CA ILE A 105 5.50 9.91 11.90
C ILE A 105 5.87 8.58 11.22
N PHE A 106 4.97 7.59 11.24
CA PHE A 106 5.23 6.32 10.56
C PHE A 106 5.38 6.50 9.05
N PHE A 107 4.52 7.33 8.44
CA PHE A 107 4.62 7.72 7.04
C PHE A 107 6.00 8.28 6.72
N ALA A 108 6.47 9.28 7.47
CA ALA A 108 7.77 9.89 7.26
C ALA A 108 8.93 8.88 7.40
N LEU A 109 8.84 7.93 8.34
CA LEU A 109 9.89 6.93 8.57
C LEU A 109 9.87 5.75 7.58
N SER A 110 8.75 5.50 6.89
CA SER A 110 8.60 4.33 6.00
C SER A 110 8.54 4.72 4.53
N PHE A 111 7.72 5.71 4.18
CA PHE A 111 7.54 6.15 2.81
C PHE A 111 8.72 6.96 2.29
N VAL A 112 9.18 7.97 3.04
CA VAL A 112 10.21 8.91 2.55
C VAL A 112 11.54 8.20 2.24
N PRO A 113 12.09 7.32 3.09
CA PRO A 113 13.33 6.62 2.77
C PRO A 113 13.20 5.74 1.52
N LEU A 114 12.06 5.04 1.36
CA LEU A 114 11.82 4.23 0.16
C LEU A 114 11.73 5.11 -1.09
N ALA A 115 10.94 6.18 -1.04
CA ALA A 115 10.77 7.11 -2.16
C ALA A 115 12.09 7.73 -2.61
N LEU A 116 12.97 8.10 -1.66
CA LEU A 116 14.29 8.65 -1.97
C LEU A 116 15.20 7.66 -2.73
N VAL A 117 15.08 6.35 -2.51
CA VAL A 117 15.98 5.37 -3.14
C VAL A 117 15.46 4.79 -4.45
N THR A 118 14.16 4.93 -4.74
CA THR A 118 13.52 4.33 -5.94
C THR A 118 14.25 4.65 -7.24
N GLU A 119 14.56 5.92 -7.48
CA GLU A 119 15.08 6.42 -8.76
C GLU A 119 16.61 6.48 -8.83
N ILE A 120 17.35 6.12 -7.76
CA ILE A 120 18.82 6.22 -7.76
C ILE A 120 19.42 5.33 -8.87
N VAL A 121 18.93 4.11 -9.01
CA VAL A 121 19.46 3.14 -9.98
C VAL A 121 19.13 3.54 -11.43
N GLU A 122 17.95 4.10 -11.68
CA GLU A 122 17.48 4.38 -13.04
C GLU A 122 17.86 5.79 -13.55
N MET A 123 17.99 6.78 -12.65
CA MET A 123 18.12 8.19 -13.04
C MET A 123 19.51 8.79 -12.80
N THR A 124 20.43 8.05 -12.16
CA THR A 124 21.83 8.50 -12.09
C THR A 124 22.56 8.20 -13.39
N SER A 125 23.30 9.19 -13.86
CA SER A 125 24.10 9.18 -15.08
C SER A 125 25.60 9.01 -14.84
N THR A 126 26.07 9.29 -13.62
CA THR A 126 27.48 9.12 -13.23
C THR A 126 27.80 7.73 -12.70
N LEU A 127 26.81 6.87 -12.48
CA LEU A 127 26.95 5.56 -11.85
C LEU A 127 26.29 4.48 -12.72
N LEU A 128 26.99 3.36 -12.91
CA LEU A 128 26.45 2.15 -13.49
C LEU A 128 26.26 1.11 -12.40
N PHE A 129 25.03 0.60 -12.26
CA PHE A 129 24.68 -0.44 -11.30
C PHE A 129 24.53 -1.78 -12.01
N GLY A 130 25.19 -2.83 -11.50
CA GLY A 130 25.03 -4.18 -12.02
C GLY A 130 25.82 -5.21 -11.21
N ALA A 131 25.30 -6.44 -11.13
CA ALA A 131 25.96 -7.57 -10.45
C ALA A 131 26.52 -7.23 -9.04
N MET A 132 25.75 -6.49 -8.23
CA MET A 132 26.15 -6.03 -6.89
C MET A 132 27.35 -5.07 -6.87
N ARG A 133 27.67 -4.45 -7.99
CA ARG A 133 28.76 -3.48 -8.17
C ARG A 133 28.19 -2.12 -8.59
N VAL A 134 28.97 -1.10 -8.31
CA VAL A 134 28.72 0.27 -8.73
C VAL A 134 29.99 0.77 -9.39
N GLU A 135 29.91 1.11 -10.67
CA GLU A 135 31.02 1.65 -11.44
C GLU A 135 30.78 3.13 -11.72
N VAL A 136 31.82 3.96 -11.58
CA VAL A 136 31.75 5.38 -11.94
C VAL A 136 31.92 5.49 -13.45
N LEU A 137 30.98 6.16 -14.11
CA LEU A 137 31.01 6.38 -15.55
C LEU A 137 31.84 7.64 -15.87
N GLY A 138 32.84 7.47 -16.74
CA GLY A 138 33.76 8.53 -17.16
C GLY A 138 34.65 9.04 -16.01
N ASP A 139 34.99 10.33 -16.05
CA ASP A 139 35.85 11.00 -15.06
C ASP A 139 35.03 11.82 -14.03
N ALA A 140 33.82 11.36 -13.68
CA ALA A 140 32.96 12.08 -12.75
C ALA A 140 33.61 12.19 -11.36
N ASP A 141 33.76 13.42 -10.87
CA ASP A 141 34.28 13.67 -9.54
C ASP A 141 33.21 13.44 -8.45
N ALA A 142 33.63 13.46 -7.18
CA ALA A 142 32.74 13.23 -6.05
C ALA A 142 31.59 14.25 -5.97
N GLY A 143 31.82 15.49 -6.44
CA GLY A 143 30.80 16.55 -6.43
C GLY A 143 29.71 16.29 -7.48
N ALA A 144 30.11 15.92 -8.69
CA ALA A 144 29.20 15.53 -9.77
C ALA A 144 28.34 14.33 -9.37
N ILE A 145 28.95 13.29 -8.78
CA ILE A 145 28.23 12.12 -8.27
C ILE A 145 27.21 12.52 -7.20
N ALA A 146 27.59 13.35 -6.23
CA ALA A 146 26.69 13.76 -5.15
C ALA A 146 25.48 14.56 -5.66
N ILE A 147 25.69 15.48 -6.61
CA ILE A 147 24.62 16.26 -7.23
C ILE A 147 23.68 15.34 -8.02
N ASP A 148 24.23 14.39 -8.77
CA ASP A 148 23.45 13.45 -9.57
C ASP A 148 22.57 12.54 -8.69
N VAL A 149 23.15 11.97 -7.62
CA VAL A 149 22.40 11.17 -6.63
C VAL A 149 21.32 12.01 -5.95
N ALA A 150 21.64 13.24 -5.52
CA ALA A 150 20.66 14.14 -4.89
C ALA A 150 19.50 14.49 -5.83
N ARG A 151 19.79 14.72 -7.13
CA ARG A 151 18.78 14.92 -8.17
C ARG A 151 17.88 13.69 -8.32
N ALA A 152 18.47 12.50 -8.43
CA ALA A 152 17.72 11.25 -8.54
C ALA A 152 16.82 11.01 -7.32
N MET A 153 17.35 11.22 -6.10
CA MET A 153 16.57 11.15 -4.86
C MET A 153 15.41 12.15 -4.84
N GLY A 154 15.67 13.39 -5.24
CA GLY A 154 14.64 14.44 -5.32
C GLY A 154 13.53 14.10 -6.32
N LEU A 155 13.90 13.56 -7.48
CA LEU A 155 12.93 13.05 -8.47
C LEU A 155 12.12 11.90 -7.87
N GLY A 156 12.75 10.87 -7.31
CA GLY A 156 12.03 9.73 -6.72
C GLY A 156 11.05 10.13 -5.62
N LEU A 157 11.44 11.05 -4.74
CA LEU A 157 10.54 11.60 -3.72
C LEU A 157 9.38 12.40 -4.34
N GLY A 158 9.66 13.25 -5.33
CA GLY A 158 8.65 14.06 -6.02
C GLY A 158 7.63 13.20 -6.75
N LEU A 159 8.08 12.22 -7.53
CA LEU A 159 7.22 11.31 -8.29
C LEU A 159 6.36 10.45 -7.37
N SER A 160 6.97 9.83 -6.35
CA SER A 160 6.25 9.02 -5.36
C SER A 160 5.19 9.85 -4.62
N THR A 161 5.51 11.11 -4.29
CA THR A 161 4.60 12.02 -3.59
C THR A 161 3.43 12.43 -4.49
N LEU A 162 3.69 12.69 -5.78
CA LEU A 162 2.65 13.00 -6.76
C LEU A 162 1.71 11.81 -6.97
N GLN A 163 2.26 10.60 -7.13
CA GLN A 163 1.47 9.35 -7.20
C GLN A 163 0.62 9.16 -5.94
N LEU A 164 1.22 9.31 -4.76
CA LEU A 164 0.50 9.22 -3.49
C LEU A 164 -0.60 10.28 -3.40
N ALA A 165 -0.38 11.51 -3.84
CA ALA A 165 -1.40 12.56 -3.81
C ALA A 165 -2.55 12.26 -4.77
N ALA A 166 -2.24 11.88 -6.02
CA ALA A 166 -3.21 11.47 -7.04
C ALA A 166 -4.06 10.28 -6.58
N PHE A 167 -3.47 9.40 -5.77
CA PHE A 167 -4.15 8.28 -5.14
C PHE A 167 -4.98 8.68 -3.89
N ALA A 168 -4.34 9.36 -2.94
CA ALA A 168 -4.88 9.60 -1.60
C ALA A 168 -6.03 10.59 -1.60
N LEU A 169 -5.95 11.65 -2.41
CA LEU A 169 -6.98 12.71 -2.47
C LEU A 169 -8.36 12.15 -2.86
N PRO A 170 -8.52 11.45 -4.00
CA PRO A 170 -9.82 10.86 -4.36
C PRO A 170 -10.25 9.78 -3.36
N TYR A 171 -9.34 8.93 -2.87
CA TYR A 171 -9.69 7.90 -1.89
C TYR A 171 -10.26 8.50 -0.60
N VAL A 172 -9.55 9.44 0.03
CA VAL A 172 -9.99 10.06 1.28
C VAL A 172 -11.28 10.85 1.08
N SER A 173 -11.40 11.59 -0.03
CA SER A 173 -12.60 12.36 -0.37
C SER A 173 -13.82 11.45 -0.52
N LEU A 174 -13.73 10.43 -1.38
CA LEU A 174 -14.85 9.54 -1.67
C LEU A 174 -15.19 8.64 -0.47
N ALA A 175 -14.20 8.14 0.27
CA ALA A 175 -14.45 7.35 1.47
C ALA A 175 -15.23 8.16 2.52
N ARG A 176 -14.92 9.46 2.67
CA ARG A 176 -15.68 10.36 3.55
C ARG A 176 -17.08 10.68 3.03
N SER A 177 -17.25 10.84 1.71
CA SER A 177 -18.56 11.17 1.12
C SER A 177 -19.54 9.99 1.14
N TYR A 178 -19.05 8.77 0.98
CA TYR A 178 -19.87 7.55 1.04
C TYR A 178 -20.02 6.97 2.44
N ALA A 179 -19.29 7.50 3.43
CA ALA A 179 -19.47 7.11 4.82
C ALA A 179 -20.84 7.60 5.35
N PRO A 180 -21.53 6.81 6.19
CA PRO A 180 -22.79 7.22 6.80
C PRO A 180 -22.61 8.51 7.62
N SER A 181 -23.46 9.51 7.38
CA SER A 181 -23.38 10.81 8.08
C SER A 181 -23.70 10.71 9.58
N SER A 182 -24.48 9.68 9.95
CA SER A 182 -24.82 9.35 11.33
C SER A 182 -24.56 7.86 11.55
N SER A 183 -23.78 7.51 12.57
CA SER A 183 -23.79 6.15 13.06
C SER A 183 -25.17 5.88 13.66
N PRO A 184 -25.90 4.83 13.22
CA PRO A 184 -27.20 4.48 13.80
C PRO A 184 -27.12 4.15 15.29
N HIS A 185 -25.92 4.11 15.88
CA HIS A 185 -25.66 3.75 17.27
C HIS A 185 -24.95 4.87 18.05
N GLY A 186 -24.97 6.11 17.56
CA GLY A 186 -24.49 7.28 18.31
C GLY A 186 -22.96 7.43 18.42
N GLY A 187 -22.18 6.60 17.73
CA GLY A 187 -20.73 6.77 17.63
C GLY A 187 -20.34 7.94 16.71
N LEU A 188 -19.28 8.67 17.04
CA LEU A 188 -18.70 9.66 16.14
C LEU A 188 -18.20 8.95 14.86
N PRO A 189 -18.49 9.49 13.66
CA PRO A 189 -17.96 8.92 12.43
C PRO A 189 -16.43 9.03 12.46
N ALA A 190 -15.75 7.91 12.17
CA ALA A 190 -14.29 7.84 12.09
C ALA A 190 -13.77 8.56 10.82
N ARG A 191 -13.95 9.88 10.77
CA ARG A 191 -13.66 10.75 9.60
C ARG A 191 -12.22 10.65 9.12
N ASP A 192 -11.30 10.30 10.01
CA ASP A 192 -9.87 10.21 9.71
C ASP A 192 -9.40 8.80 9.36
N ALA A 193 -10.28 7.78 9.45
CA ALA A 193 -9.91 6.41 9.12
C ALA A 193 -9.32 6.24 7.71
N PRO A 194 -9.87 6.87 6.65
CA PRO A 194 -9.28 6.80 5.32
C PRO A 194 -7.85 7.37 5.28
N LEU A 195 -7.64 8.54 5.87
CA LEU A 195 -6.33 9.21 5.87
C LEU A 195 -5.31 8.41 6.68
N ARG A 196 -5.70 7.91 7.86
CA ARG A 196 -4.85 7.03 8.68
C ARG A 196 -4.41 5.80 7.89
N ALA A 197 -5.34 5.14 7.21
CA ALA A 197 -5.02 3.96 6.42
C ALA A 197 -4.07 4.27 5.25
N VAL A 198 -4.26 5.40 4.56
CA VAL A 198 -3.32 5.85 3.52
C VAL A 198 -1.93 6.05 4.13
N LEU A 199 -1.80 6.82 5.21
CA LEU A 199 -0.51 7.15 5.80
C LEU A 199 0.24 5.90 6.30
N TYR A 200 -0.45 4.96 6.95
CA TYR A 200 0.15 3.71 7.41
C TYR A 200 0.49 2.72 6.28
N ARG A 201 -0.05 2.92 5.08
CA ARG A 201 0.12 2.01 3.93
C ARG A 201 0.83 2.65 2.74
N ALA A 202 1.15 3.93 2.81
CA ALA A 202 1.77 4.69 1.73
C ALA A 202 3.08 4.05 1.27
N PHE A 203 3.86 3.49 2.20
CA PHE A 203 5.13 2.83 1.89
C PHE A 203 5.01 1.70 0.85
N LEU A 204 3.83 1.09 0.68
CA LEU A 204 3.59 0.05 -0.33
C LEU A 204 3.71 0.58 -1.76
N LEU A 205 3.50 1.88 -2.00
CA LEU A 205 3.66 2.50 -3.31
C LEU A 205 5.13 2.47 -3.78
N PRO A 206 6.09 3.12 -3.09
CA PRO A 206 7.49 3.08 -3.51
C PRO A 206 8.17 1.73 -3.26
N LEU A 207 7.58 0.84 -2.46
CA LEU A 207 8.16 -0.47 -2.16
C LEU A 207 8.36 -1.31 -3.43
N GLY A 208 7.39 -1.32 -4.34
CA GLY A 208 7.49 -2.08 -5.60
C GLY A 208 8.63 -1.56 -6.48
N ALA A 209 8.70 -0.25 -6.68
CA ALA A 209 9.78 0.39 -7.43
C ALA A 209 11.14 0.15 -6.78
N ALA A 210 11.28 0.38 -5.46
CA ALA A 210 12.54 0.14 -4.75
C ALA A 210 12.99 -1.33 -4.84
N ALA A 211 12.05 -2.29 -4.76
CA ALA A 211 12.37 -3.70 -4.91
C ALA A 211 12.80 -4.05 -6.34
N VAL A 212 12.22 -3.41 -7.36
CA VAL A 212 12.65 -3.53 -8.75
C VAL A 212 14.05 -2.94 -8.95
N SER A 213 14.35 -1.78 -8.38
CA SER A 213 15.70 -1.18 -8.41
C SER A 213 16.75 -2.10 -7.78
N VAL A 214 16.40 -2.73 -6.65
CA VAL A 214 17.25 -3.77 -6.03
C VAL A 214 17.39 -4.99 -6.95
N LEU A 215 16.31 -5.45 -7.58
CA LEU A 215 16.34 -6.57 -8.51
C LEU A 215 17.31 -6.30 -9.68
N TYR A 216 17.27 -5.09 -10.27
CA TYR A 216 18.21 -4.69 -11.31
C TYR A 216 19.66 -4.68 -10.81
N TRP A 217 19.90 -4.13 -9.61
CA TRP A 217 21.24 -4.07 -9.04
C TRP A 217 21.85 -5.45 -8.76
N ILE A 218 21.04 -6.40 -8.30
CA ILE A 218 21.50 -7.76 -7.96
C ILE A 218 21.49 -8.72 -9.17
N SER A 219 20.86 -8.33 -10.28
CA SER A 219 20.69 -9.20 -11.44
C SER A 219 22.04 -9.57 -12.05
N PRO A 220 22.24 -10.83 -12.48
CA PRO A 220 23.39 -11.18 -13.30
C PRO A 220 23.35 -10.43 -14.65
N GLU A 221 24.48 -10.35 -15.34
CA GLU A 221 24.62 -9.71 -16.66
C GLU A 221 23.70 -10.32 -17.73
N HIS A 222 23.37 -11.60 -17.58
CA HIS A 222 22.53 -12.37 -18.51
C HIS A 222 21.41 -13.11 -17.76
N PRO A 223 20.40 -12.40 -17.25
CA PRO A 223 19.28 -13.05 -16.57
C PRO A 223 18.41 -13.78 -17.59
N HIS A 224 17.84 -14.91 -17.20
CA HIS A 224 16.74 -15.50 -17.97
C HIS A 224 15.58 -14.51 -18.03
N VAL A 225 15.28 -14.00 -19.23
CA VAL A 225 14.33 -12.90 -19.46
C VAL A 225 12.95 -13.20 -18.84
N ASP A 226 12.43 -14.41 -19.03
CA ASP A 226 11.11 -14.80 -18.52
C ASP A 226 11.05 -14.78 -16.98
N THR A 227 12.09 -15.31 -16.33
CA THR A 227 12.20 -15.30 -14.86
C THR A 227 12.30 -13.86 -14.35
N PHE A 228 13.12 -13.03 -14.99
CA PHE A 228 13.29 -11.64 -14.61
C PHE A 228 12.00 -10.84 -14.71
N LEU A 229 11.28 -10.94 -15.83
CA LEU A 229 10.00 -10.27 -16.05
C LEU A 229 8.94 -10.75 -15.06
N THR A 230 8.92 -12.05 -14.75
CA THR A 230 7.97 -12.62 -13.77
C THR A 230 8.23 -12.06 -12.38
N ILE A 231 9.47 -12.04 -11.90
CA ILE A 231 9.82 -11.51 -10.59
C ILE A 231 9.51 -10.01 -10.52
N ARG A 232 9.90 -9.24 -11.54
CA ARG A 232 9.59 -7.81 -11.64
C ARG A 232 8.08 -7.56 -11.54
N GLY A 233 7.28 -8.32 -12.30
CA GLY A 233 5.82 -8.22 -12.25
C GLY A 233 5.25 -8.47 -10.85
N LEU A 234 5.73 -9.51 -10.16
CA LEU A 234 5.31 -9.82 -8.80
C LEU A 234 5.69 -8.72 -7.80
N LEU A 235 6.90 -8.16 -7.90
CA LEU A 235 7.38 -7.08 -7.02
C LEU A 235 6.53 -5.81 -7.13
N VAL A 236 5.94 -5.54 -8.30
CA VAL A 236 5.03 -4.40 -8.50
C VAL A 236 3.60 -4.75 -8.09
N VAL A 237 3.08 -5.90 -8.54
CA VAL A 237 1.65 -6.25 -8.37
C VAL A 237 1.31 -6.58 -6.91
N VAL A 238 2.19 -7.26 -6.17
CA VAL A 238 1.88 -7.71 -4.80
C VAL A 238 1.67 -6.54 -3.83
N PRO A 239 2.56 -5.52 -3.74
CA PRO A 239 2.33 -4.35 -2.90
C PRO A 239 1.05 -3.57 -3.27
N LEU A 240 0.77 -3.40 -4.56
CA LEU A 240 -0.44 -2.73 -5.04
C LEU A 240 -1.70 -3.50 -4.69
N ALA A 241 -1.70 -4.83 -4.82
CA ALA A 241 -2.80 -5.68 -4.40
C ALA A 241 -3.03 -5.61 -2.89
N LEU A 242 -1.97 -5.62 -2.08
CA LEU A 242 -2.05 -5.43 -0.63
C LEU A 242 -2.64 -4.06 -0.26
N LEU A 243 -2.20 -2.99 -0.95
CA LEU A 243 -2.73 -1.64 -0.77
C LEU A 243 -4.22 -1.59 -1.14
N PHE A 244 -4.61 -2.16 -2.28
CA PHE A 244 -6.00 -2.24 -2.74
C PHE A 244 -6.90 -2.93 -1.71
N VAL A 245 -6.51 -4.12 -1.26
CA VAL A 245 -7.28 -4.89 -0.26
C VAL A 245 -7.34 -4.12 1.05
N SER A 246 -6.22 -3.53 1.50
CA SER A 246 -6.17 -2.74 2.73
C SER A 246 -7.16 -1.59 2.72
N LEU A 247 -7.17 -0.79 1.66
CA LEU A 247 -7.98 0.41 1.59
C LEU A 247 -9.44 0.10 1.36
N ARG A 248 -9.75 -0.93 0.56
CA ARG A 248 -11.12 -1.44 0.45
C ARG A 248 -11.65 -1.92 1.79
N SER A 249 -10.84 -2.70 2.51
CA SER A 249 -11.18 -3.19 3.85
C SER A 249 -11.38 -2.05 4.84
N THR A 250 -10.53 -1.03 4.84
CA THR A 250 -10.69 0.18 5.67
C THR A 250 -11.96 0.94 5.32
N ALA A 251 -12.20 1.22 4.04
CA ALA A 251 -13.40 1.93 3.60
C ALA A 251 -14.66 1.21 4.11
N ARG A 252 -14.71 -0.11 3.99
CA ARG A 252 -15.84 -0.92 4.46
C ARG A 252 -15.95 -0.99 5.99
N MET A 253 -14.86 -1.33 6.69
CA MET A 253 -14.92 -1.75 8.10
C MET A 253 -14.61 -0.64 9.08
N ALA A 254 -13.81 0.35 8.70
CA ALA A 254 -13.49 1.50 9.55
C ALA A 254 -14.32 2.73 9.19
N SER A 255 -14.58 2.96 7.90
CA SER A 255 -15.35 4.13 7.43
C SER A 255 -16.83 3.84 7.21
N GLY A 256 -17.24 2.56 7.21
CA GLY A 256 -18.64 2.16 7.02
C GLY A 256 -19.19 2.31 5.61
N VAL A 257 -18.33 2.45 4.62
CA VAL A 257 -18.73 2.50 3.21
C VAL A 257 -19.35 1.16 2.80
N GLY A 258 -20.47 1.22 2.08
CA GLY A 258 -21.17 0.03 1.61
C GLY A 258 -20.27 -0.88 0.74
N PRO A 259 -20.58 -2.20 0.63
CA PRO A 259 -19.68 -3.16 -0.02
C PRO A 259 -19.32 -2.81 -1.48
N VAL A 260 -20.30 -2.40 -2.28
CA VAL A 260 -20.09 -2.01 -3.69
C VAL A 260 -19.37 -0.68 -3.78
N ALA A 261 -19.81 0.33 -3.03
CA ALA A 261 -19.19 1.65 -3.01
C ALA A 261 -17.70 1.58 -2.58
N SER A 262 -17.35 0.66 -1.67
CA SER A 262 -15.96 0.47 -1.24
C SER A 262 -15.02 0.05 -2.39
N PHE A 263 -15.53 -0.69 -3.38
CA PHE A 263 -14.75 -0.98 -4.59
C PHE A 263 -14.60 0.26 -5.46
N VAL A 264 -15.68 0.99 -5.70
CA VAL A 264 -15.66 2.20 -6.54
C VAL A 264 -14.68 3.24 -5.97
N VAL A 265 -14.74 3.50 -4.66
CA VAL A 265 -13.84 4.42 -3.96
C VAL A 265 -12.36 4.09 -4.23
N VAL A 266 -11.99 2.81 -4.13
CA VAL A 266 -10.60 2.38 -4.33
C VAL A 266 -10.23 2.34 -5.82
N LEU A 267 -11.11 1.85 -6.70
CA LEU A 267 -10.86 1.81 -8.14
C LEU A 267 -10.64 3.20 -8.73
N VAL A 268 -11.43 4.19 -8.33
CA VAL A 268 -11.25 5.59 -8.77
C VAL A 268 -9.91 6.14 -8.32
N ALA A 269 -9.48 5.82 -7.09
CA ALA A 269 -8.19 6.24 -6.57
C ALA A 269 -7.01 5.61 -7.34
N PHE A 270 -7.08 4.30 -7.62
CA PHE A 270 -6.08 3.62 -8.46
C PHE A 270 -6.07 4.16 -9.89
N ALA A 271 -7.23 4.35 -10.51
CA ALA A 271 -7.30 4.93 -11.86
C ALA A 271 -6.70 6.34 -11.91
N SER A 272 -6.94 7.17 -10.89
CA SER A 272 -6.36 8.51 -10.78
C SER A 272 -4.83 8.47 -10.65
N MET A 273 -4.31 7.52 -9.87
CA MET A 273 -2.88 7.26 -9.75
C MET A 273 -2.26 6.81 -11.08
N GLU A 274 -2.86 5.86 -11.79
CA GLU A 274 -2.38 5.38 -13.09
C GLU A 274 -2.37 6.49 -14.15
N VAL A 275 -3.42 7.32 -14.19
CA VAL A 275 -3.47 8.49 -15.08
C VAL A 275 -2.35 9.47 -14.74
N ALA A 276 -2.11 9.75 -13.45
CA ALA A 276 -1.01 10.62 -13.03
C ALA A 276 0.36 10.04 -13.42
N SER A 277 0.58 8.74 -13.22
CA SER A 277 1.80 8.04 -13.64
C SER A 277 2.02 8.16 -15.15
N PHE A 278 0.98 7.96 -15.96
CA PHE A 278 1.06 8.12 -17.42
C PHE A 278 1.54 9.52 -17.83
N TYR A 279 0.99 10.58 -17.23
CA TYR A 279 1.43 11.96 -17.51
C TYR A 279 2.86 12.23 -17.04
N VAL A 280 3.22 11.71 -15.87
CA VAL A 280 4.57 11.79 -15.33
C VAL A 280 5.58 11.14 -16.28
N ASP A 281 5.32 9.90 -16.70
CA ASP A 281 6.21 9.15 -17.59
C ASP A 281 6.37 9.84 -18.93
N SER A 282 5.27 10.37 -19.49
CA SER A 282 5.32 11.15 -20.75
C SER A 282 6.18 12.42 -20.60
N THR A 283 6.11 13.08 -19.45
CA THR A 283 6.89 14.28 -19.16
C THR A 283 8.36 13.94 -18.96
N ILE A 284 8.68 12.91 -18.19
CA ILE A 284 10.05 12.46 -17.97
C ILE A 284 10.69 12.00 -19.28
N ALA A 285 9.97 11.24 -20.10
CA ALA A 285 10.46 10.79 -21.39
C ALA A 285 10.85 11.98 -22.29
N SER A 286 10.12 13.09 -22.24
CA SER A 286 10.45 14.31 -22.98
C SER A 286 11.70 15.05 -22.45
N LEU A 287 12.07 14.80 -21.19
CA LEU A 287 13.21 15.43 -20.52
C LEU A 287 14.48 14.56 -20.57
N ARG A 288 14.36 13.27 -20.89
CA ARG A 288 15.51 12.37 -21.01
C ARG A 288 16.37 12.82 -22.21
N PRO A 289 17.68 13.06 -22.01
CA PRO A 289 18.58 13.34 -23.13
C PRO A 289 18.51 12.21 -24.14
N THR A 290 18.41 12.54 -25.43
CA THR A 290 18.54 11.54 -26.49
C THR A 290 19.93 10.91 -26.33
N PRO A 291 20.05 9.58 -26.22
CA PRO A 291 21.37 8.95 -26.20
C PRO A 291 22.14 9.40 -27.44
N PRO A 292 23.45 9.71 -27.34
CA PRO A 292 24.24 9.99 -28.52
C PRO A 292 24.11 8.82 -29.50
N PRO A 293 24.09 9.07 -30.82
CA PRO A 293 24.04 8.00 -31.80
C PRO A 293 25.18 7.01 -31.50
N SER A 294 24.84 5.71 -31.42
CA SER A 294 25.85 4.67 -31.20
C SER A 294 26.93 4.78 -32.28
N ALA A 295 28.19 4.54 -31.91
CA ALA A 295 29.32 4.63 -32.82
C ALA A 295 29.12 3.78 -34.10
N GLU A 296 28.37 2.68 -34.03
CA GLU A 296 27.97 1.88 -35.19
C GLU A 296 27.16 2.67 -36.24
N VAL A 297 26.25 3.57 -35.81
CA VAL A 297 25.48 4.41 -36.74
C VAL A 297 26.36 5.49 -37.37
N ALA A 298 27.40 5.95 -36.66
CA ALA A 298 28.39 6.88 -37.20
C ALA A 298 29.30 6.21 -38.25
N ASP A 299 29.69 4.96 -38.01
CA ASP A 299 30.51 4.18 -38.96
C ASP A 299 29.72 3.77 -40.21
N ASP A 300 28.44 3.42 -40.09
CA ASP A 300 27.57 3.13 -41.24
C ASP A 300 27.24 4.38 -42.07
N ALA A 301 27.03 5.54 -41.42
CA ALA A 301 26.86 6.82 -42.11
C ALA A 301 28.14 7.25 -42.84
N ALA A 302 29.32 6.93 -42.29
CA ALA A 302 30.59 7.16 -42.95
C ALA A 302 30.82 6.19 -44.12
N ALA A 303 30.40 4.92 -43.99
CA ALA A 303 30.57 3.90 -45.01
C ALA A 303 29.66 4.09 -46.23
N GLY A 304 28.44 4.61 -46.06
CA GLY A 304 27.49 4.88 -47.16
C GLY A 304 27.80 6.13 -48.00
N SER A 305 28.89 6.85 -47.69
CA SER A 305 29.31 8.09 -48.38
C SER A 305 30.50 7.92 -49.34
N ARG A 306 30.96 6.68 -49.58
CA ARG A 306 32.03 6.33 -50.53
C ARG A 306 31.48 5.54 -51.71
#